data_AF-A0A7J2K0L9-F1
#
_entry.id   AF-A0A7J2K0L9-F1
#
_cell.length_a   1.000
_cell.length_b   1.000
_cell.length_c   1.000
_cell.angle_alpha   90.00
_cell.angle_beta   90.00
_cell.angle_gamma   90.00
#
_symmetry.space_group_name_H-M   'P 1'
#
loop_
_entity.id
_entity.type
_entity.pdbx_description
1 polymer ?
#
loop_
_entity_poly.entity_id
_entity_poly.type
_entity_poly.pdbx_seq_one_letter_code
_entity_poly.pdbx_strand_id
1 'polypeptide(L)'
;AVVGLTGLQAYKFGRTTTITYREAGLLSEAPYRAIAENSARGLHTLCLLDVRVEEGRFMTIREGLELLLELEEERGEGLLGPDSLAVGIARAGSEEPVVRAGTIEQLLEQDFGPPPHALVIPGELHFLEAEALKVLAGAPDWVGKRAVPSESGGPLRGARRAKDLAGKYVSNLEFAFSTLSIKDKKAVGQEELEYVLDMARRYKEDAESFSERGEHITSIAAASYAEGLLDALRLLGLVDFAWPS
;
A
#
# COMPACT_ATOMS: atom_id res chain seq x y z
N ALA A 1 9.63 -9.26 0.67
CA ALA A 1 10.02 -9.02 -0.73
C ALA A 1 8.95 -8.23 -1.49
N VAL A 2 7.73 -8.75 -1.69
CA VAL A 2 6.68 -8.09 -2.50
C VAL A 2 6.40 -6.64 -2.08
N VAL A 3 6.11 -6.39 -0.80
CA VAL A 3 5.88 -5.03 -0.24
C VAL A 3 6.99 -4.05 -0.63
N GLY A 4 8.26 -4.45 -0.51
CA GLY A 4 9.40 -3.60 -0.83
C GLY A 4 9.60 -3.38 -2.33
N LEU A 5 9.25 -4.37 -3.16
CA LEU A 5 9.37 -4.28 -4.62
C LEU A 5 8.25 -3.43 -5.24
N THR A 6 7.07 -3.43 -4.65
CA THR A 6 5.90 -2.70 -5.18
C THR A 6 5.72 -1.32 -4.55
N GLY A 7 6.27 -1.08 -3.36
CA GLY A 7 6.03 0.13 -2.58
C GLY A 7 4.61 0.25 -2.02
N LEU A 8 3.83 -0.82 -2.10
CA LEU A 8 2.51 -0.91 -1.46
C LEU A 8 2.66 -1.05 0.05
N GLN A 9 1.78 -0.41 0.81
CA GLN A 9 1.82 -0.38 2.27
C GLN A 9 1.45 -1.75 2.83
N ALA A 10 2.34 -2.32 3.66
CA ALA A 10 2.16 -3.67 4.20
C ALA A 10 0.84 -3.87 4.95
N TYR A 11 0.39 -2.86 5.71
CA TYR A 11 -0.84 -2.92 6.49
C TYR A 11 -2.12 -2.82 5.64
N LYS A 12 -1.99 -2.49 4.35
CA LYS A 12 -3.11 -2.49 3.40
C LYS A 12 -3.25 -3.81 2.65
N PHE A 13 -2.42 -4.80 2.92
CA PHE A 13 -2.66 -6.15 2.41
C PHE A 13 -3.73 -6.85 3.25
N GLY A 14 -4.77 -7.31 2.57
CA GLY A 14 -5.82 -8.12 3.16
C GLY A 14 -5.50 -9.61 3.13
N ARG A 15 -6.55 -10.43 3.07
CA ARG A 15 -6.41 -11.89 3.00
C ARG A 15 -5.62 -12.28 1.76
N THR A 16 -4.51 -12.99 1.94
CA THR A 16 -3.75 -13.62 0.83
C THR A 16 -4.52 -14.82 0.29
N THR A 17 -4.40 -15.07 -1.01
CA THR A 17 -5.04 -16.20 -1.67
C THR A 17 -4.11 -16.87 -2.68
N THR A 18 -4.47 -18.06 -3.16
CA THR A 18 -3.70 -18.82 -4.16
C THR A 18 -4.57 -19.13 -5.36
N ILE A 19 -4.18 -18.66 -6.54
CA ILE A 19 -4.80 -19.04 -7.81
C ILE A 19 -4.32 -20.44 -8.15
N THR A 20 -5.23 -21.39 -8.17
CA THR A 20 -4.94 -22.80 -8.44
C THR A 20 -5.28 -23.16 -9.87
N TYR A 21 -4.59 -24.17 -10.41
CA TYR A 21 -5.05 -24.80 -11.65
C TYR A 21 -6.44 -25.42 -11.47
N ARG A 22 -7.09 -25.70 -12.60
CA ARG A 22 -8.33 -26.48 -12.61
C ARG A 22 -8.06 -27.87 -12.08
N GLU A 23 -8.90 -28.31 -11.15
CA GLU A 23 -8.91 -29.67 -10.63
C GLU A 23 -10.19 -30.36 -11.10
N ALA A 24 -10.07 -31.50 -11.77
CA ALA A 24 -11.20 -32.20 -12.40
C ALA A 24 -12.09 -31.30 -13.30
N GLY A 25 -11.48 -30.29 -13.95
CA GLY A 25 -12.15 -29.33 -14.82
C GLY A 25 -12.79 -28.14 -14.10
N LEU A 26 -12.81 -28.11 -12.76
CA LEU A 26 -13.39 -27.06 -11.96
C LEU A 26 -12.34 -26.04 -11.51
N LEU A 27 -12.68 -24.77 -11.62
CA LEU A 27 -11.87 -23.67 -11.12
C LEU A 27 -12.32 -23.28 -9.71
N SER A 28 -11.37 -23.02 -8.82
CA SER A 28 -11.68 -22.58 -7.46
C SER A 28 -12.11 -21.11 -7.46
N GLU A 29 -13.28 -20.81 -6.90
CA GLU A 29 -13.73 -19.42 -6.71
C GLU A 29 -13.05 -18.71 -5.55
N ALA A 30 -12.29 -19.43 -4.71
CA ALA A 30 -11.70 -18.86 -3.49
C ALA A 30 -10.80 -17.62 -3.74
N PRO A 31 -9.99 -17.57 -4.82
CA PRO A 31 -9.21 -16.39 -5.17
C PRO A 31 -10.08 -15.19 -5.49
N TYR A 32 -11.10 -15.38 -6.33
CA TYR A 32 -12.02 -14.31 -6.71
C TYR A 32 -12.74 -13.72 -5.50
N ARG A 33 -13.27 -14.57 -4.61
CA ARG A 33 -13.94 -14.12 -3.38
C ARG A 33 -13.00 -13.36 -2.45
N ALA A 34 -11.75 -13.79 -2.32
CA ALA A 34 -10.76 -13.08 -1.50
C ALA A 34 -10.42 -11.70 -2.09
N ILE A 35 -10.27 -11.61 -3.42
CA ILE A 35 -10.06 -10.33 -4.11
C ILE A 35 -11.27 -9.41 -3.90
N ALA A 36 -12.49 -9.93 -4.04
CA ALA A 36 -13.72 -9.16 -3.84
C ALA A 36 -13.82 -8.61 -2.42
N GLU A 37 -13.58 -9.45 -1.40
CA GLU A 37 -13.63 -9.05 0.02
C GLU A 37 -12.60 -7.96 0.33
N ASN A 38 -11.36 -8.13 -0.13
CA ASN A 38 -10.30 -7.15 0.09
C ASN A 38 -10.58 -5.85 -0.66
N SER A 39 -11.00 -5.92 -1.91
CA SER A 39 -11.33 -4.76 -2.75
C SER A 39 -12.46 -3.93 -2.13
N ALA A 40 -13.52 -4.57 -1.63
CA ALA A 40 -14.62 -3.90 -0.93
C ALA A 40 -14.17 -3.16 0.34
N ARG A 41 -13.01 -3.52 0.90
CA ARG A 41 -12.40 -2.91 2.09
C ARG A 41 -11.22 -1.99 1.75
N GLY A 42 -10.94 -1.75 0.47
CA GLY A 42 -9.81 -0.94 0.02
C GLY A 42 -8.43 -1.60 0.24
N LEU A 43 -8.39 -2.91 0.45
CA LEU A 43 -7.17 -3.68 0.72
C LEU A 43 -6.59 -4.30 -0.55
N HIS A 44 -5.27 -4.37 -0.64
CA HIS A 44 -4.55 -5.11 -1.68
C HIS A 44 -4.63 -6.63 -1.43
N THR A 45 -4.69 -7.40 -2.50
CA THR A 45 -4.71 -8.86 -2.43
C THR A 45 -3.42 -9.42 -3.02
N LEU A 46 -2.61 -10.08 -2.20
CA LEU A 46 -1.53 -10.91 -2.68
C LEU A 46 -2.11 -12.24 -3.18
N CYS A 47 -1.92 -12.52 -4.47
CA CYS A 47 -2.31 -13.75 -5.14
C CYS A 47 -1.05 -14.57 -5.41
N LEU A 48 -0.88 -15.65 -4.65
CA LEU A 48 0.12 -16.67 -4.94
C LEU A 48 -0.34 -17.48 -6.15
N LEU A 49 0.61 -17.95 -6.94
CA LEU A 49 0.34 -18.73 -8.15
C LEU A 49 0.70 -20.20 -7.90
N ASP A 50 -0.14 -21.10 -8.42
CA ASP A 50 0.01 -22.53 -8.19
C ASP A 50 1.35 -23.08 -8.68
N VAL A 51 1.84 -24.10 -7.98
CA VAL A 51 3.07 -24.80 -8.33
C VAL A 51 2.84 -26.30 -8.20
N ARG A 52 2.96 -27.01 -9.32
CA ARG A 52 2.94 -28.48 -9.37
C ARG A 52 4.36 -28.99 -9.54
N VAL A 53 5.06 -29.14 -8.41
CA VAL A 53 6.49 -29.50 -8.36
C VAL A 53 6.77 -30.83 -9.06
N GLU A 54 5.91 -31.83 -8.86
CA GLU A 54 6.06 -33.17 -9.46
C GLU A 54 5.95 -33.15 -10.98
N GLU A 55 5.19 -32.20 -11.52
CA GLU A 55 5.00 -31.99 -12.96
C GLU A 55 5.99 -30.97 -13.55
N GLY A 56 6.82 -30.34 -12.70
CA GLY A 56 7.71 -29.25 -13.09
C GLY A 56 6.95 -28.00 -13.60
N ARG A 57 5.68 -27.84 -13.23
CA ARG A 57 4.80 -26.80 -13.77
C ARG A 57 4.59 -25.68 -12.75
N PHE A 58 4.91 -24.46 -13.16
CA PHE A 58 4.77 -23.25 -12.36
C PHE A 58 3.83 -22.30 -13.07
N MET A 59 2.75 -21.90 -12.41
CA MET A 59 1.80 -20.98 -12.99
C MET A 59 2.44 -19.61 -13.24
N THR A 60 2.30 -19.13 -14.46
CA THR A 60 2.76 -17.81 -14.88
C THR A 60 1.76 -16.72 -14.52
N ILE A 61 2.20 -15.45 -14.52
CA ILE A 61 1.29 -14.30 -14.33
C ILE A 61 0.20 -14.29 -15.39
N ARG A 62 0.54 -14.60 -16.64
CA ARG A 62 -0.42 -14.72 -17.74
C ARG A 62 -1.51 -15.73 -17.41
N GLU A 63 -1.14 -16.98 -17.11
CA GLU A 63 -2.10 -18.03 -16.75
C GLU A 63 -2.96 -17.63 -15.54
N GLY A 64 -2.35 -17.02 -14.52
CA GLY A 64 -3.09 -16.56 -13.33
C GLY A 64 -4.12 -15.48 -13.65
N LEU A 65 -3.77 -14.51 -14.51
CA LEU A 65 -4.68 -13.44 -14.95
C LEU A 65 -5.80 -13.98 -15.85
N GLU A 66 -5.49 -14.92 -16.75
CA GLU A 66 -6.49 -15.59 -17.60
C GLU A 66 -7.54 -16.31 -16.76
N LEU A 67 -7.12 -17.07 -15.73
CA LEU A 67 -8.04 -17.75 -14.82
C LEU A 67 -8.90 -16.76 -14.00
N LEU A 68 -8.34 -15.62 -13.61
CA LEU A 68 -9.11 -14.58 -12.91
C LEU A 68 -10.15 -13.90 -13.81
N LEU A 69 -9.80 -13.63 -15.07
CA LEU A 69 -10.73 -13.09 -16.06
C LEU A 69 -11.84 -14.09 -16.41
N GLU A 70 -11.52 -15.38 -16.47
CA GLU A 70 -12.52 -16.43 -16.67
C GLU A 70 -13.50 -16.52 -15.50
N LEU A 71 -13.01 -16.43 -14.25
CA LEU A 71 -13.88 -16.33 -13.06
C LEU A 71 -14.76 -15.07 -13.08
N GLU A 72 -14.24 -13.96 -13.60
CA GLU A 72 -15.04 -12.76 -13.80
C GLU A 72 -16.14 -12.99 -14.83
N GLU A 73 -15.85 -13.61 -15.98
CA GLU A 73 -16.85 -13.93 -17.00
C GLU A 73 -17.95 -14.86 -16.47
N GLU A 74 -17.59 -15.85 -15.66
CA GLU A 74 -18.54 -16.77 -15.02
C GLU A 74 -19.45 -16.07 -14.00
N ARG A 75 -18.95 -15.05 -13.30
CA ARG A 75 -19.66 -14.37 -12.20
C ARG A 75 -20.39 -13.09 -12.60
N GLY A 76 -19.81 -12.31 -13.52
CA GLY A 76 -20.36 -11.05 -14.01
C GLY A 76 -20.54 -9.98 -12.93
N GLU A 77 -19.67 -9.93 -11.91
CA GLU A 77 -19.79 -8.99 -10.78
C GLU A 77 -19.06 -7.65 -11.04
N GLY A 78 -18.30 -7.54 -12.13
CA GLY A 78 -17.57 -6.33 -12.53
C GLY A 78 -16.36 -6.03 -11.63
N LEU A 79 -15.77 -7.05 -11.01
CA LEU A 79 -14.66 -6.87 -10.06
C LEU A 79 -13.33 -6.63 -10.79
N LEU A 80 -13.08 -7.43 -11.83
CA LEU A 80 -11.88 -7.37 -12.64
C LEU A 80 -12.25 -7.16 -14.12
N GLY A 81 -11.31 -6.67 -14.91
CA GLY A 81 -11.46 -6.54 -16.35
C GLY A 81 -10.12 -6.22 -17.00
N PRO A 82 -10.07 -6.18 -18.34
CA PRO A 82 -8.83 -5.91 -19.08
C PRO A 82 -8.13 -4.62 -18.64
N ASP A 83 -8.90 -3.58 -18.29
CA ASP A 83 -8.41 -2.27 -17.84
C ASP A 83 -8.07 -2.20 -16.34
N SER A 84 -8.37 -3.24 -15.56
CA SER A 84 -8.11 -3.23 -14.12
C SER A 84 -6.61 -3.17 -13.83
N LEU A 85 -6.23 -2.42 -12.79
CA LEU A 85 -4.84 -2.38 -12.34
C LEU A 85 -4.45 -3.71 -11.69
N ALA A 86 -3.32 -4.26 -12.09
CA ALA A 86 -2.66 -5.37 -11.40
C ALA A 86 -1.14 -5.14 -11.35
N VAL A 87 -0.46 -5.95 -10.54
CA VAL A 87 1.00 -5.94 -10.44
C VAL A 87 1.51 -7.38 -10.54
N GLY A 88 2.32 -7.64 -11.56
CA GLY A 88 3.05 -8.89 -11.71
C GLY A 88 4.42 -8.79 -11.05
N ILE A 89 4.80 -9.82 -10.28
CA ILE A 89 6.12 -9.94 -9.67
C ILE A 89 6.71 -11.30 -10.03
N ALA A 90 7.95 -11.31 -10.52
CA ALA A 90 8.73 -12.52 -10.77
C ALA A 90 10.02 -12.53 -9.96
N ARG A 91 10.38 -13.72 -9.46
CA ARG A 91 11.61 -13.99 -8.71
C ARG A 91 11.81 -13.03 -7.54
N ALA A 92 10.74 -12.78 -6.79
CA ALA A 92 10.78 -11.91 -5.62
C ALA A 92 11.82 -12.41 -4.60
N GLY A 93 12.78 -11.56 -4.24
CA GLY A 93 13.87 -11.91 -3.33
C GLY A 93 15.13 -12.46 -4.00
N SER A 94 15.14 -12.59 -5.33
CA SER A 94 16.38 -12.80 -6.10
C SER A 94 17.17 -11.50 -6.28
N GLU A 95 18.39 -11.60 -6.82
CA GLU A 95 19.20 -10.43 -7.20
C GLU A 95 18.60 -9.66 -8.39
N GLU A 96 17.83 -10.33 -9.24
CA GLU A 96 17.21 -9.77 -10.46
C GLU A 96 15.69 -10.01 -10.50
N PRO A 97 14.93 -9.43 -9.55
CA PRO A 97 13.48 -9.51 -9.56
C PRO A 97 12.89 -8.65 -10.68
N VAL A 98 11.78 -9.09 -11.26
CA VAL A 98 11.01 -8.28 -12.22
C VAL A 98 9.68 -7.92 -11.58
N VAL A 99 9.36 -6.62 -11.58
CA VAL A 99 8.09 -6.09 -11.09
C VAL A 99 7.51 -5.18 -12.16
N ARG A 100 6.24 -5.40 -12.54
CA ARG A 100 5.51 -4.58 -13.51
C ARG A 100 4.10 -4.34 -13.04
N ALA A 101 3.66 -3.09 -13.10
CA ALA A 101 2.30 -2.67 -12.82
C ALA A 101 1.67 -2.12 -14.09
N GLY A 102 0.41 -2.45 -14.34
CA GLY A 102 -0.28 -2.08 -15.58
C GLY A 102 -1.72 -2.56 -15.58
N THR A 103 -2.41 -2.32 -16.68
CA THR A 103 -3.70 -2.97 -16.91
C THR A 103 -3.49 -4.49 -17.02
N ILE A 104 -4.52 -5.28 -16.70
CA ILE A 104 -4.46 -6.73 -16.88
C ILE A 104 -4.07 -7.06 -18.33
N GLU A 105 -4.64 -6.36 -19.32
CA GLU A 105 -4.30 -6.52 -20.74
C GLU A 105 -2.79 -6.33 -21.01
N GLN A 106 -2.19 -5.27 -20.48
CA GLN A 106 -0.75 -5.02 -20.63
C GLN A 106 0.10 -6.12 -19.98
N LEU A 107 -0.33 -6.59 -18.81
CA LEU A 107 0.42 -7.63 -18.08
C LEU A 107 0.25 -9.02 -18.69
N LEU A 108 -0.85 -9.27 -19.40
CA LEU A 108 -1.00 -10.47 -20.22
C LEU A 108 0.07 -10.49 -21.31
N GLU A 109 0.40 -9.37 -21.95
CA GLU A 109 1.40 -9.33 -23.03
C GLU A 109 2.86 -9.31 -22.54
N GLN A 110 3.08 -8.97 -21.27
CA GLN A 110 4.41 -8.80 -20.70
C GLN A 110 5.14 -10.14 -20.45
N ASP A 111 6.41 -10.21 -20.84
CA ASP A 111 7.32 -11.29 -20.41
C ASP A 111 7.94 -10.94 -19.05
N PHE A 112 7.72 -11.81 -18.06
CA PHE A 112 8.26 -11.70 -16.71
C PHE A 112 9.51 -12.57 -16.49
N GLY A 113 9.88 -13.37 -17.50
CA GLY A 113 10.94 -14.36 -17.42
C GLY A 113 10.53 -15.60 -16.63
N PRO A 114 11.50 -16.33 -16.05
CA PRO A 114 11.23 -17.59 -15.39
C PRO A 114 10.58 -17.43 -13.99
N PRO A 115 9.86 -18.48 -13.52
CA PRO A 115 9.24 -18.55 -12.20
C PRO A 115 10.26 -18.46 -11.03
N PRO A 116 9.82 -18.29 -9.78
CA PRO A 116 8.42 -18.21 -9.33
C PRO A 116 7.80 -16.83 -9.56
N HIS A 117 6.49 -16.83 -9.81
CA HIS A 117 5.70 -15.63 -10.06
C HIS A 117 4.64 -15.42 -8.96
N ALA A 118 4.25 -14.17 -8.77
CA ALA A 118 3.17 -13.75 -7.89
C ALA A 118 2.41 -12.58 -8.52
N LEU A 119 1.14 -12.43 -8.14
CA LEU A 119 0.27 -11.34 -8.56
C LEU A 119 -0.16 -10.52 -7.35
N VAL A 120 -0.32 -9.22 -7.53
CA VAL A 120 -1.04 -8.36 -6.59
C VAL A 120 -2.17 -7.67 -7.33
N ILE A 121 -3.38 -7.77 -6.79
CA ILE A 121 -4.51 -6.93 -7.20
C ILE A 121 -4.63 -5.81 -6.17
N PRO A 122 -4.25 -4.56 -6.51
CA PRO A 122 -4.34 -3.45 -5.56
C PRO A 122 -5.80 -3.09 -5.27
N GLY A 123 -6.14 -2.87 -4.00
CA GLY A 123 -7.33 -2.11 -3.60
C GLY A 123 -7.15 -0.61 -3.82
N GLU A 124 -7.83 0.22 -3.01
CA GLU A 124 -7.67 1.67 -3.03
C GLU A 124 -6.20 2.04 -2.81
N LEU A 125 -5.61 2.90 -3.65
CA LEU A 125 -4.21 3.31 -3.53
C LEU A 125 -4.09 4.62 -2.74
N HIS A 126 -3.15 4.67 -1.81
CA HIS A 126 -2.66 5.92 -1.26
C HIS A 126 -1.81 6.65 -2.32
N PHE A 127 -1.74 7.98 -2.27
CA PHE A 127 -1.00 8.75 -3.28
C PHE A 127 0.48 8.33 -3.37
N LEU A 128 1.11 8.04 -2.23
CA LEU A 128 2.49 7.51 -2.20
C LEU A 128 2.61 6.13 -2.83
N GLU A 129 1.61 5.27 -2.68
CA GLU A 129 1.60 3.93 -3.30
C GLU A 129 1.49 4.04 -4.82
N ALA A 130 0.66 4.95 -5.31
CA ALA A 130 0.53 5.21 -6.74
C ALA A 130 1.84 5.73 -7.35
N GLU A 131 2.51 6.67 -6.68
CA GLU A 131 3.83 7.16 -7.12
C GLU A 131 4.91 6.07 -7.02
N ALA A 132 4.90 5.27 -5.97
CA ALA A 132 5.83 4.15 -5.83
C ALA A 132 5.63 3.11 -6.94
N LEU A 133 4.39 2.77 -7.31
CA LEU A 133 4.13 1.86 -8.43
C LEU A 133 4.61 2.43 -9.77
N LYS A 134 4.51 3.74 -10.02
CA LYS A 134 5.06 4.36 -11.22
C LYS A 134 6.58 4.24 -11.27
N VAL A 135 7.25 4.56 -10.16
CA VAL A 135 8.71 4.58 -10.09
C VAL A 135 9.32 3.18 -10.07
N LEU A 136 8.76 2.27 -9.26
CA LEU A 136 9.32 0.94 -9.01
C LEU A 136 8.85 -0.11 -10.01
N ALA A 137 7.59 -0.01 -10.46
CA ALA A 137 6.93 -1.03 -11.28
C ALA A 137 6.52 -0.54 -12.68
N GLY A 138 6.83 0.71 -13.05
CA GLY A 138 6.49 1.25 -14.38
C GLY A 138 5.00 1.42 -14.60
N ALA A 139 4.22 1.66 -13.54
CA ALA A 139 2.77 1.83 -13.64
C ALA A 139 2.39 2.99 -14.58
N PRO A 140 1.27 2.87 -15.32
CA PRO A 140 0.80 3.93 -16.20
C PRO A 140 0.50 5.24 -15.45
N ASP A 141 0.59 6.36 -16.16
CA ASP A 141 0.37 7.71 -15.60
C ASP A 141 -1.02 7.93 -14.99
N TRP A 142 -2.02 7.16 -15.41
CA TRP A 142 -3.37 7.25 -14.87
C TRP A 142 -3.50 6.65 -13.47
N VAL A 143 -2.54 5.83 -13.04
CA VAL A 143 -2.52 5.23 -11.69
C VAL A 143 -2.36 6.36 -10.67
N GLY A 144 -3.29 6.42 -9.72
CA GLY A 144 -3.42 7.56 -8.78
C GLY A 144 -4.11 8.80 -9.37
N LYS A 145 -4.49 8.82 -10.65
CA LYS A 145 -5.30 9.90 -11.27
C LYS A 145 -6.81 9.61 -11.30
N ARG A 146 -7.24 8.46 -10.78
CA ARG A 146 -8.63 8.07 -10.46
C ARG A 146 -8.54 7.17 -9.22
N ALA A 147 -9.12 7.42 -8.05
CA ALA A 147 -10.29 8.21 -7.70
C ALA A 147 -9.98 9.30 -6.66
N VAL A 148 -10.41 10.53 -6.94
CA VAL A 148 -11.10 11.29 -5.91
C VAL A 148 -12.44 10.56 -5.72
N PRO A 149 -12.84 10.15 -4.50
CA PRO A 149 -14.19 9.64 -4.29
C PRO A 149 -15.17 10.72 -4.73
N SER A 150 -15.95 10.42 -5.77
CA SER A 150 -17.05 11.21 -6.35
C SER A 150 -16.99 12.71 -6.04
N GLU A 151 -16.36 13.47 -6.95
CA GLU A 151 -16.48 14.92 -7.01
C GLU A 151 -17.89 15.35 -7.39
N SER A 152 -18.79 15.34 -6.42
CA SER A 152 -19.96 16.22 -6.37
C SER A 152 -19.60 17.53 -5.64
N GLY A 153 -18.43 18.11 -5.91
CA GLY A 153 -18.08 19.42 -5.37
C GLY A 153 -16.69 19.87 -5.80
N GLY A 154 -16.65 20.91 -6.63
CA GLY A 154 -15.49 21.39 -7.38
C GLY A 154 -14.25 21.86 -6.59
N PRO A 155 -13.30 22.56 -7.27
CA PRO A 155 -11.90 22.73 -6.86
C PRO A 155 -11.65 23.34 -5.46
N LEU A 156 -12.64 23.98 -4.87
CA LEU A 156 -12.59 24.50 -3.49
C LEU A 156 -12.63 23.39 -2.41
N ARG A 157 -13.03 22.16 -2.76
CA ARG A 157 -13.25 21.05 -1.81
C ARG A 157 -11.99 20.20 -1.56
N GLY A 158 -11.09 20.09 -2.53
CA GLY A 158 -9.80 19.38 -2.40
C GLY A 158 -8.84 20.10 -1.45
N ALA A 159 -8.71 21.43 -1.60
CA ALA A 159 -7.97 22.26 -0.66
C ALA A 159 -8.57 22.19 0.77
N ARG A 160 -9.90 22.11 0.88
CA ARG A 160 -10.59 21.94 2.16
C ARG A 160 -10.29 20.58 2.81
N ARG A 161 -10.28 19.48 2.05
CA ARG A 161 -9.91 18.15 2.57
C ARG A 161 -8.45 18.07 3.00
N ALA A 162 -7.51 18.61 2.22
CA ALA A 162 -6.11 18.64 2.60
C ALA A 162 -5.91 19.49 3.86
N LYS A 163 -6.63 20.61 3.98
CA LYS A 163 -6.67 21.44 5.19
C LYS A 163 -7.22 20.70 6.40
N ASP A 164 -8.36 20.04 6.26
CA ASP A 164 -9.00 19.29 7.35
C ASP A 164 -8.09 18.13 7.81
N LEU A 165 -7.43 17.44 6.87
CA LEU A 165 -6.50 16.36 7.16
C LEU A 165 -5.22 16.87 7.82
N ALA A 166 -4.60 17.94 7.29
CA ALA A 166 -3.44 18.58 7.92
C ALA A 166 -3.75 19.02 9.35
N GLY A 167 -4.91 19.65 9.57
CA GLY A 167 -5.38 20.03 10.91
C GLY A 167 -5.55 18.83 11.84
N LYS A 168 -6.07 17.71 11.34
CA LYS A 168 -6.20 16.47 12.13
C LYS A 168 -4.83 15.91 12.54
N TYR A 169 -3.88 15.82 11.61
CA TYR A 169 -2.53 15.31 11.89
C TYR A 169 -1.79 16.19 12.90
N VAL A 170 -1.87 17.51 12.74
CA VAL A 170 -1.31 18.47 13.71
C VAL A 170 -1.92 18.27 15.10
N SER A 171 -3.25 18.21 15.20
CA SER A 171 -3.94 18.01 16.49
C SER A 171 -3.63 16.64 17.12
N ASN A 172 -3.47 15.60 16.31
CA ASN A 172 -3.06 14.28 16.78
C ASN A 172 -1.65 14.31 17.39
N LEU A 173 -0.71 14.98 16.71
CA LEU A 173 0.64 15.16 17.22
C LEU A 173 0.66 15.98 18.51
N GLU A 174 -0.11 17.07 18.60
CA GLU A 174 -0.29 17.82 19.85
C GLU A 174 -0.72 16.90 20.99
N PHE A 175 -1.73 16.07 20.77
CA PHE A 175 -2.20 15.11 21.77
C PHE A 175 -1.13 14.08 22.13
N ALA A 176 -0.46 13.48 21.15
CA ALA A 176 0.61 12.51 21.38
C ALA A 176 1.76 13.12 22.20
N PHE A 177 2.21 14.33 21.86
CA PHE A 177 3.24 15.02 22.64
C PHE A 177 2.76 15.39 24.06
N SER A 178 1.48 15.74 24.24
CA SER A 178 0.92 16.05 25.57
C SER A 178 0.82 14.83 26.49
N THR A 179 0.68 13.63 25.92
CA THR A 179 0.58 12.36 26.65
C THR A 179 1.92 11.62 26.73
N LEU A 180 2.98 12.19 26.14
CA LEU A 180 4.28 11.56 26.04
C LEU A 180 4.95 11.41 27.40
N SER A 181 5.37 10.19 27.69
CA SER A 181 6.13 9.80 28.87
C SER A 181 7.36 8.99 28.48
N ILE A 182 8.47 9.19 29.19
CA ILE A 182 9.73 8.48 28.95
C ILE A 182 9.77 7.26 29.89
N LYS A 183 10.00 6.05 29.35
CA LYS A 183 9.94 4.80 30.12
C LYS A 183 11.28 4.33 30.67
N ASP A 184 12.32 4.22 29.85
CA ASP A 184 13.61 3.69 30.31
C ASP A 184 14.81 4.44 29.69
N LYS A 185 15.65 5.01 30.56
CA LYS A 185 16.85 5.78 30.19
C LYS A 185 18.09 4.89 29.98
N LYS A 186 17.98 3.56 30.13
CA LYS A 186 19.15 2.67 30.20
C LYS A 186 19.50 1.95 28.88
N ALA A 187 18.70 2.08 27.83
CA ALA A 187 18.90 1.37 26.56
C ALA A 187 19.57 2.21 25.46
N VAL A 188 19.46 3.55 25.53
CA VAL A 188 20.04 4.53 24.61
C VAL A 188 20.54 5.71 25.45
N GLY A 189 21.63 6.36 25.05
CA GLY A 189 22.11 7.55 25.76
C GLY A 189 21.03 8.62 25.81
N GLN A 190 20.96 9.33 26.95
CA GLN A 190 19.89 10.31 27.19
C GLN A 190 19.92 11.45 26.17
N GLU A 191 21.12 11.82 25.70
CA GLU A 191 21.31 12.87 24.69
C GLU A 191 20.73 12.47 23.33
N GLU A 192 20.91 11.22 22.89
CA GLU A 192 20.37 10.74 21.62
C GLU A 192 18.85 10.64 21.63
N LEU A 193 18.27 10.20 22.76
CA LEU A 193 16.82 10.19 22.93
C LEU A 193 16.24 11.63 22.90
N GLU A 194 16.86 12.55 23.63
CA GLU A 194 16.46 13.95 23.63
C GLU A 194 16.60 14.59 22.24
N TYR A 195 17.65 14.24 21.49
CA TYR A 195 17.84 14.70 20.12
C TYR A 195 16.72 14.23 19.17
N VAL A 196 16.35 12.95 19.22
CA VAL A 196 15.27 12.42 18.35
C VAL A 196 13.91 13.01 18.73
N LEU A 197 13.67 13.20 20.04
CA LEU A 197 12.46 13.89 20.51
C LEU A 197 12.43 15.36 20.09
N ASP A 198 13.57 16.05 20.09
CA ASP A 198 13.70 17.41 19.57
C ASP A 198 13.39 17.46 18.06
N MET A 199 13.95 16.53 17.28
CA MET A 199 13.64 16.41 15.85
C MET A 199 12.14 16.18 15.60
N ALA A 200 11.51 15.29 16.36
CA ALA A 200 10.08 15.04 16.24
C ALA A 200 9.25 16.30 16.58
N ARG A 201 9.65 17.08 17.59
CA ARG A 201 8.99 18.35 17.91
C ARG A 201 9.15 19.38 16.80
N ARG A 202 10.35 19.52 16.23
CA ARG A 202 10.58 20.45 15.12
C ARG A 202 9.73 20.10 13.90
N TYR A 203 9.61 18.82 13.57
CA TYR A 203 8.72 18.41 12.47
C TYR A 203 7.24 18.70 12.75
N LYS A 204 6.79 18.61 14.00
CA LYS A 204 5.45 19.05 14.41
C LYS A 204 5.29 20.57 14.24
N GLU A 205 6.26 21.35 14.69
CA GLU A 205 6.27 22.83 14.55
C GLU A 205 6.27 23.24 13.06
N ASP A 206 7.05 22.54 12.23
CA ASP A 206 7.04 22.73 10.78
C ASP A 206 5.66 22.39 10.18
N ALA A 207 5.05 21.27 10.61
CA ALA A 207 3.72 20.89 10.16
C ALA A 207 2.66 21.94 10.52
N GLU A 208 2.72 22.51 11.72
CA GLU A 208 1.88 23.63 12.16
C GLU A 208 2.09 24.85 11.27
N SER A 209 3.34 25.27 11.08
CA SER A 209 3.69 26.45 10.26
C SER A 209 3.23 26.31 8.81
N PHE A 210 3.45 25.14 8.19
CA PHE A 210 2.98 24.87 6.83
C PHE A 210 1.44 24.89 6.76
N SER A 211 0.75 24.37 7.77
CA SER A 211 -0.71 24.40 7.81
C SER A 211 -1.26 25.82 7.88
N GLU A 212 -0.67 26.66 8.73
CA GLU A 212 -1.02 28.09 8.88
C GLU A 212 -0.79 28.88 7.58
N ARG A 213 0.26 28.53 6.83
CA ARG A 213 0.59 29.12 5.52
C ARG A 213 -0.27 28.60 4.37
N GLY A 214 -1.16 27.63 4.61
CA GLY A 214 -1.99 27.01 3.58
C GLY A 214 -1.30 25.91 2.75
N GLU A 215 -0.07 25.54 3.13
CA GLU A 215 0.73 24.49 2.48
C GLU A 215 0.38 23.11 3.05
N HIS A 216 -0.89 22.72 2.93
CA HIS A 216 -1.46 21.57 3.65
C HIS A 216 -0.83 20.21 3.30
N ILE A 217 -0.37 20.01 2.07
CA ILE A 217 0.33 18.77 1.67
C ILE A 217 1.71 18.68 2.33
N THR A 218 2.45 19.79 2.36
CA THR A 218 3.75 19.88 3.03
C THR A 218 3.59 19.70 4.55
N SER A 219 2.51 20.25 5.12
CA SER A 219 2.13 20.03 6.51
C SER A 219 1.90 18.55 6.83
N ILE A 220 1.13 17.84 6.01
CA ILE A 220 0.90 16.39 6.19
C ILE A 220 2.22 15.60 6.10
N ALA A 221 3.11 15.97 5.17
CA ALA A 221 4.41 15.31 5.04
C ALA A 221 5.28 15.52 6.29
N ALA A 222 5.40 16.75 6.79
CA ALA A 222 6.14 17.06 8.01
C ALA A 222 5.55 16.35 9.23
N ALA A 223 4.21 16.32 9.35
CA ALA A 223 3.53 15.60 10.42
C ALA A 223 3.84 14.09 10.38
N SER A 224 3.85 13.49 9.18
CA SER A 224 4.16 12.06 9.01
C SER A 224 5.59 11.71 9.48
N TYR A 225 6.56 12.61 9.31
CA TYR A 225 7.91 12.42 9.85
C TYR A 225 7.93 12.46 11.39
N ALA A 226 7.18 13.39 12.00
CA ALA A 226 7.06 13.47 13.46
C ALA A 226 6.40 12.20 14.04
N GLU A 227 5.30 11.72 13.43
CA GLU A 227 4.63 10.48 13.84
C GLU A 227 5.57 9.27 13.76
N GLY A 228 6.31 9.15 12.64
CA GLY A 228 7.25 8.05 12.45
C GLY A 228 8.38 8.01 13.48
N LEU A 229 8.93 9.18 13.86
CA LEU A 229 9.94 9.26 14.92
C LEU A 229 9.37 8.86 16.28
N LEU A 230 8.16 9.33 16.62
CA LEU A 230 7.49 8.98 17.88
C LEU A 230 7.19 7.48 17.95
N ASP A 231 6.59 6.91 16.90
CA ASP A 231 6.27 5.49 16.85
C ASP A 231 7.54 4.62 16.92
N ALA A 232 8.63 5.03 16.27
CA ALA A 232 9.91 4.35 16.39
C ALA A 232 10.43 4.33 17.84
N LEU A 233 10.38 5.47 18.54
CA LEU A 233 10.78 5.55 19.96
C LEU A 233 9.88 4.68 20.85
N ARG A 234 8.57 4.61 20.57
CA ARG A 234 7.63 3.76 21.31
C ARG A 234 7.89 2.27 21.06
N LEU A 235 8.17 1.89 19.82
CA LEU A 235 8.52 0.51 19.46
C LEU A 235 9.82 0.04 20.11
N LEU A 236 10.78 0.95 20.31
CA LEU A 236 12.01 0.71 21.07
C LEU A 236 11.80 0.67 22.59
N GLY A 237 10.57 0.90 23.07
CA GLY A 237 10.23 0.92 24.50
C GLY A 237 10.79 2.12 25.26
N LEU A 238 11.27 3.14 24.55
CA LEU A 238 11.92 4.32 25.16
C LEU A 238 10.89 5.36 25.64
N VAL A 239 9.77 5.46 24.93
CA VAL A 239 8.66 6.36 25.26
C VAL A 239 7.31 5.65 25.20
N ASP A 240 6.30 6.28 25.77
CA ASP A 240 4.91 5.87 25.66
C ASP A 240 4.02 7.11 25.50
N PHE A 241 2.98 7.00 24.67
CA PHE A 241 2.04 8.08 24.36
C PHE A 241 0.77 7.51 23.73
N ALA A 242 -0.30 8.30 23.70
CA ALA A 242 -1.58 7.92 23.11
C ALA A 242 -1.85 8.71 21.81
N TRP A 243 -2.48 8.04 20.85
CA TRP A 243 -3.12 8.70 19.70
C TRP A 243 -4.60 8.99 20.03
N PRO A 244 -5.19 10.08 19.53
CA PRO A 244 -6.63 10.30 19.66
C PRO A 244 -7.41 9.18 18.95
N SER A 245 -8.44 8.68 19.62
CA SER A 245 -9.43 7.72 19.10
C SER A 245 -10.42 8.38 18.15
#